data_AF-A0ABD1VCF7-F1
#
_entry.id   AF-A0ABD1VCF7-F1
#
_cell.length_a   1.000
_cell.length_b   1.000
_cell.length_c   1.000
_cell.angle_alpha   90.00
_cell.angle_beta   90.00
_cell.angle_gamma   90.00
#
_symmetry.space_group_name_H-M   'P 1'
#
loop_
_entity.id
_entity.type
_entity.pdbx_description
1 polymer ?
#
loop_
_entity_poly.entity_id
_entity_poly.type
_entity_poly.pdbx_seq_one_letter_code
_entity_poly.pdbx_strand_id
1 'polypeptide(L)'
;MEDDERERLTFSEGRSDCDSDSEGYVEDLVDDELCYSSGDIPKLQFRKDVSKARWIEELGMAEVVERKGKMWTTTGIVRDGKIYCSIEETLFLAEIGAFHIVNGDDTYLSLKDLYEKIAIGTDGYGSSWESFEVYRHLKSLGYIVGRHGVPWTSKSTKINSIA
;
A
#
# COMPACT_ATOMS: atom_id res chain seq x y z
N MET A 1 -45.22 -24.12 31.15
CA MET A 1 -45.53 -22.74 30.75
C MET A 1 -45.14 -21.87 31.91
N GLU A 2 -43.97 -21.28 31.99
CA GLU A 2 -42.71 -21.25 31.23
C GLU A 2 -41.74 -20.74 32.33
N ASP A 3 -40.71 -21.50 32.67
CA ASP A 3 -39.32 -21.22 32.30
C ASP A 3 -38.92 -19.75 32.44
N ASP A 4 -38.06 -19.43 33.41
CA ASP A 4 -36.98 -18.49 33.12
C ASP A 4 -35.74 -18.81 33.96
N GLU A 5 -34.71 -19.26 33.24
CA GLU A 5 -33.38 -19.59 33.70
C GLU A 5 -32.49 -18.34 33.75
N ARG A 6 -31.48 -18.34 34.62
CA ARG A 6 -30.05 -18.30 34.23
C ARG A 6 -29.16 -18.00 35.43
N GLU A 7 -28.74 -19.09 36.04
CA GLU A 7 -27.34 -19.45 36.35
C GLU A 7 -26.32 -18.32 36.51
N ARG A 8 -25.98 -18.05 37.78
CA ARG A 8 -24.72 -17.44 38.21
C ARG A 8 -23.65 -18.53 38.28
N LEU A 9 -22.78 -18.60 37.27
CA LEU A 9 -21.60 -19.47 37.29
C LEU A 9 -20.50 -18.85 38.15
N THR A 10 -20.28 -19.44 39.31
CA THR A 10 -19.14 -19.16 40.19
C THR A 10 -17.91 -19.95 39.72
N PHE A 11 -16.81 -19.22 39.57
CA PHE A 11 -15.46 -19.71 39.31
C PHE A 11 -15.06 -20.83 40.28
N SER A 12 -14.61 -21.97 39.77
CA SER A 12 -13.83 -22.93 40.56
C SER A 12 -12.74 -23.56 39.69
N GLU A 13 -11.53 -23.44 40.20
CA GLU A 13 -10.26 -23.89 39.62
C GLU A 13 -10.10 -25.38 39.93
N GLY A 14 -10.00 -26.22 38.90
CA GLY A 14 -9.81 -27.66 39.03
C GLY A 14 -8.76 -28.16 38.04
N ARG A 15 -7.57 -28.51 38.54
CA ARG A 15 -6.63 -29.38 37.82
C ARG A 15 -7.22 -30.79 37.80
N SER A 16 -7.30 -31.43 36.64
CA SER A 16 -7.64 -32.85 36.55
C SER A 16 -7.06 -33.46 35.26
N ASP A 17 -5.92 -34.13 35.46
CA ASP A 17 -5.40 -35.37 34.85
C ASP A 17 -5.74 -35.74 33.40
N CYS A 18 -4.65 -35.95 32.64
CA CYS A 18 -4.63 -36.55 31.31
C CYS A 18 -4.70 -38.09 31.41
N ASP A 19 -5.77 -38.69 30.88
CA ASP A 19 -5.84 -40.12 30.59
C ASP A 19 -6.27 -40.34 29.13
N SER A 20 -5.59 -41.29 28.48
CA SER A 20 -5.61 -41.58 27.04
C SER A 20 -6.75 -42.53 26.61
N ASP A 21 -6.94 -42.53 25.28
CA ASP A 21 -7.48 -43.57 24.40
C ASP A 21 -9.01 -43.67 24.22
N SER A 22 -9.49 -43.22 23.05
CA SER A 22 -10.52 -43.95 22.27
C SER A 22 -10.65 -43.39 20.84
N GLU A 23 -10.67 -44.35 19.92
CA GLU A 23 -10.70 -44.40 18.46
C GLU A 23 -11.50 -43.38 17.60
N GLY A 24 -10.89 -43.01 16.46
CA GLY A 24 -11.54 -43.07 15.15
C GLY A 24 -12.08 -41.76 14.57
N TYR A 25 -11.37 -41.18 13.60
CA TYR A 25 -11.75 -41.11 12.18
C TYR A 25 -10.68 -40.26 11.46
N VAL A 26 -10.02 -40.88 10.48
CA VAL A 26 -9.19 -40.19 9.50
C VAL A 26 -10.12 -39.54 8.48
N GLU A 27 -10.25 -38.22 8.51
CA GLU A 27 -10.60 -37.44 7.32
C GLU A 27 -9.33 -36.71 6.87
N ASP A 28 -8.87 -37.15 5.71
CA ASP A 28 -7.64 -36.73 5.05
C ASP A 28 -7.99 -35.56 4.08
N LEU A 29 -7.23 -34.46 4.23
CA LEU A 29 -6.86 -33.45 3.22
C LEU A 29 -7.91 -32.46 2.69
N VAL A 30 -7.75 -31.16 2.99
CA VAL A 30 -7.10 -30.11 2.16
C VAL A 30 -7.12 -28.76 2.94
N ASP A 31 -5.97 -28.16 3.25
CA ASP A 31 -5.33 -27.05 2.49
C ASP A 31 -6.18 -25.76 2.58
N ASP A 32 -5.84 -24.74 3.37
CA ASP A 32 -4.75 -23.82 3.08
C ASP A 32 -4.21 -23.16 4.38
N GLU A 33 -2.95 -23.47 4.63
CA GLU A 33 -1.89 -22.56 5.06
C GLU A 33 -2.23 -21.05 5.09
N LEU A 34 -2.52 -20.50 6.28
CA LEU A 34 -2.17 -19.11 6.60
C LEU A 34 -0.97 -19.09 7.54
N CYS A 35 0.08 -19.80 7.14
CA CYS A 35 1.42 -19.33 7.42
C CYS A 35 1.61 -18.05 6.59
N TYR A 36 1.13 -16.92 7.11
CA TYR A 36 1.74 -15.64 6.78
C TYR A 36 3.18 -15.75 7.27
N SER A 37 4.04 -16.31 6.42
CA SER A 37 5.47 -16.25 6.56
C SER A 37 5.77 -14.77 6.75
N SER A 38 6.00 -14.40 8.00
CA SER A 38 6.49 -13.09 8.40
C SER A 38 7.93 -13.04 7.91
N GLY A 39 8.10 -13.03 6.59
CA GLY A 39 9.36 -12.74 5.96
C GLY A 39 9.69 -11.33 6.39
N ASP A 40 10.86 -11.18 7.02
CA ASP A 40 11.40 -9.89 7.43
C ASP A 40 11.23 -8.91 6.26
N ILE A 41 10.25 -8.02 6.38
CA ILE A 41 10.07 -6.94 5.41
C ILE A 41 11.39 -6.18 5.48
N PRO A 42 12.17 -6.10 4.40
CA PRO A 42 13.51 -5.53 4.46
C PRO A 42 13.39 -4.14 5.07
N LYS A 43 14.05 -3.94 6.22
CA LYS A 43 14.05 -2.66 6.95
C LYS A 43 14.26 -1.55 5.94
N LEU A 44 13.31 -0.61 5.89
CA LEU A 44 13.36 0.60 5.07
C LEU A 44 14.74 1.25 5.21
N GLN A 45 15.64 0.99 4.26
CA GLN A 45 16.93 1.68 4.23
C GLN A 45 16.68 3.04 3.61
N PHE A 46 16.69 4.08 4.45
CA PHE A 46 16.68 5.46 4.00
C PHE A 46 17.77 5.66 2.96
N ARG A 47 17.36 6.04 1.75
CA ARG A 47 18.28 6.22 0.63
C ARG A 47 18.99 7.56 0.76
N LYS A 48 20.29 7.60 0.47
CA LYS A 48 21.05 8.86 0.36
C LYS A 48 20.50 9.75 -0.77
N ASP A 49 19.90 9.12 -1.77
CA ASP A 49 19.32 9.76 -2.94
C ASP A 49 17.85 10.10 -2.68
N VAL A 50 17.58 11.37 -2.34
CA VAL A 50 16.20 11.86 -2.15
C VAL A 50 15.75 12.66 -3.36
N SER A 51 14.63 12.27 -3.94
CA SER A 51 14.03 12.93 -5.10
C SER A 51 13.02 13.98 -4.67
N LYS A 52 12.69 14.92 -5.55
CA LYS A 52 11.71 15.98 -5.30
C LYS A 52 10.57 15.92 -6.30
N ALA A 53 9.34 16.10 -5.83
CA ALA A 53 8.16 16.21 -6.68
C ALA A 53 7.22 17.32 -6.26
N ARG A 54 6.41 17.78 -7.22
CA ARG A 54 5.33 18.73 -7.00
C ARG A 54 4.00 17.99 -7.02
N TRP A 55 3.22 18.14 -5.96
CA TRP A 55 1.86 17.63 -5.90
C TRP A 55 0.94 18.42 -6.82
N ILE A 56 0.11 17.73 -7.59
CA ILE A 56 -0.90 18.31 -8.49
C ILE A 56 -2.26 17.81 -8.01
N GLU A 57 -2.98 18.67 -7.28
CA GLU A 57 -4.28 18.33 -6.68
C GLU A 57 -5.29 17.91 -7.76
N GLU A 58 -5.32 18.61 -8.89
CA GLU A 58 -6.25 18.33 -10.00
C GLU A 58 -6.11 16.92 -10.57
N LEU A 59 -4.91 16.33 -10.50
CA LEU A 59 -4.63 14.99 -11.02
C LEU A 59 -4.59 13.93 -9.93
N GLY A 60 -4.50 14.32 -8.65
CA GLY A 60 -4.19 13.38 -7.56
C GLY A 60 -2.83 12.71 -7.70
N MET A 61 -1.87 13.40 -8.34
CA MET A 61 -0.56 12.83 -8.68
C MET A 61 0.58 13.79 -8.34
N ALA A 62 1.76 13.21 -8.10
CA ALA A 62 2.98 13.97 -7.90
C ALA A 62 3.84 13.97 -9.18
N GLU A 63 4.11 15.14 -9.75
CA GLU A 63 5.07 15.30 -10.86
C GLU A 63 6.49 15.34 -10.31
N VAL A 64 7.35 14.42 -10.77
CA VAL A 64 8.74 14.35 -10.35
C VAL A 64 9.54 15.46 -11.02
N VAL A 65 10.01 16.41 -10.20
CA VAL A 65 10.81 17.56 -10.65
C VAL A 65 12.30 17.23 -10.62
N GLU A 66 12.75 16.51 -9.58
CA GLU A 66 14.13 16.08 -9.44
C GLU A 66 14.21 14.58 -9.22
N ARG A 67 14.90 13.89 -10.13
CA ARG A 67 15.08 12.43 -10.11
C ARG A 67 16.44 12.10 -9.50
N LYS A 68 16.44 11.43 -8.35
CA LYS A 68 17.64 10.84 -7.75
C LYS A 68 17.51 9.32 -7.64
N GLY A 69 18.64 8.63 -7.78
CA GLY A 69 18.70 7.17 -7.69
C GLY A 69 18.09 6.44 -8.88
N LYS A 70 18.09 5.10 -8.81
CA LYS A 70 17.69 4.19 -9.90
C LYS A 70 16.22 3.72 -9.82
N MET A 71 15.46 4.18 -8.83
CA MET A 71 14.09 3.70 -8.60
C MET A 71 13.09 4.14 -9.69
N TRP A 72 13.39 5.24 -10.38
CA TRP A 72 12.58 5.81 -11.47
C TRP A 72 12.49 4.95 -12.73
N THR A 73 13.26 3.86 -12.80
CA THR A 73 13.12 2.86 -13.87
C THR A 73 11.87 1.99 -13.68
N THR A 74 11.35 1.89 -12.45
CA THR A 74 10.29 0.95 -12.05
C THR A 74 9.15 1.60 -11.27
N THR A 75 9.12 2.93 -11.19
CA THR A 75 8.15 3.69 -10.39
C THR A 75 7.73 4.94 -11.14
N GLY A 76 6.43 5.23 -11.08
CA GLY A 76 5.78 6.31 -11.81
C GLY A 76 5.43 5.94 -13.24
N ILE A 77 4.54 6.76 -13.81
CA ILE A 77 4.13 6.71 -15.22
C ILE A 77 4.79 7.84 -15.99
N VAL A 78 5.18 7.57 -17.23
CA VAL A 78 5.79 8.58 -18.11
C VAL A 78 4.72 9.15 -19.04
N ARG A 79 4.54 10.47 -18.99
CA ARG A 79 3.66 11.24 -19.87
C ARG A 79 4.41 12.47 -20.37
N ASP A 80 4.52 12.61 -21.69
CA ASP A 80 5.19 13.74 -22.34
C ASP A 80 6.60 14.03 -21.80
N GLY A 81 7.36 12.96 -21.51
CA GLY A 81 8.72 13.05 -20.99
C GLY A 81 8.83 13.39 -19.50
N LYS A 82 7.70 13.60 -18.81
CA LYS A 82 7.62 13.81 -17.36
C LYS A 82 7.20 12.51 -16.66
N ILE A 83 7.61 12.36 -15.41
CA ILE A 83 7.23 11.23 -14.55
C ILE A 83 6.21 11.71 -13.55
N TYR A 84 5.11 10.97 -13.44
CA TYR A 84 4.06 11.20 -12.46
C TYR A 84 3.94 9.98 -11.56
N CYS A 85 3.78 10.22 -10.26
CA CYS A 85 3.52 9.17 -9.28
C CYS A 85 2.06 9.24 -8.85
N SER A 86 1.41 8.09 -8.73
CA SER A 86 0.11 8.02 -8.06
C SER A 86 0.24 8.33 -6.56
N ILE A 87 -0.87 8.52 -5.86
CA ILE A 87 -0.86 8.80 -4.42
C ILE A 87 -0.23 7.64 -3.61
N GLU A 88 -0.46 6.37 -4.00
CA GLU A 88 0.13 5.21 -3.31
C GLU A 88 1.65 5.16 -3.51
N GLU A 89 2.12 5.41 -4.73
CA GLU A 89 3.54 5.49 -5.05
C GLU A 89 4.20 6.63 -4.26
N THR A 90 3.52 7.78 -4.21
CA THR A 90 3.98 8.98 -3.52
C THR A 90 4.15 8.74 -2.03
N LEU A 91 3.12 8.19 -1.37
CA LEU A 91 3.15 7.91 0.07
C LEU A 91 4.22 6.88 0.41
N PHE A 92 4.32 5.79 -0.34
CA PHE A 92 5.35 4.77 -0.10
C PHE A 92 6.76 5.35 -0.21
N LEU A 93 7.01 6.16 -1.25
CA LEU A 93 8.32 6.78 -1.42
C LEU A 93 8.64 7.80 -0.32
N ALA A 94 7.63 8.49 0.21
CA ALA A 94 7.77 9.37 1.37
C ALA A 94 8.05 8.58 2.66
N GLU A 95 7.36 7.46 2.89
CA GLU A 95 7.60 6.57 4.05
C GLU A 95 9.05 6.06 4.08
N ILE A 96 9.59 5.66 2.91
CA ILE A 96 10.98 5.19 2.81
C ILE A 96 12.02 6.33 2.79
N GLY A 97 11.59 7.58 2.90
CA GLY A 97 12.42 8.79 2.88
C GLY A 97 13.16 9.02 1.56
N ALA A 98 12.64 8.49 0.45
CA ALA A 98 13.22 8.65 -0.88
C ALA A 98 12.62 9.84 -1.66
N PHE A 99 11.62 10.51 -1.11
CA PHE A 99 10.82 11.49 -1.85
C PHE A 99 10.31 12.63 -0.97
N HIS A 100 10.71 13.86 -1.34
CA HIS A 100 10.15 15.08 -0.79
C HIS A 100 9.09 15.61 -1.74
N ILE A 101 7.87 15.77 -1.22
CA ILE A 101 6.78 16.36 -1.99
C ILE A 101 6.61 17.81 -1.56
N VAL A 102 6.54 18.70 -2.53
CA VAL A 102 6.14 20.10 -2.35
C VAL A 102 4.76 20.31 -2.95
N ASN A 103 3.97 21.13 -2.29
CA ASN A 103 2.66 21.54 -2.77
C ASN A 103 2.80 22.71 -3.77
N GLY A 104 1.69 23.18 -4.36
CA GLY A 104 1.68 24.26 -5.35
C GLY A 104 2.22 25.60 -4.82
N ASP A 105 2.20 25.80 -3.51
CA ASP A 105 2.74 26.95 -2.77
C ASP A 105 4.20 26.74 -2.30
N ASP A 106 4.90 25.73 -2.84
CA ASP A 106 6.26 25.32 -2.46
C ASP A 106 6.44 24.85 -1.01
N THR A 107 5.34 24.67 -0.27
CA THR A 107 5.34 24.09 1.08
C THR A 107 5.61 22.59 1.02
N TYR A 108 6.51 22.08 1.86
CA TYR A 108 6.75 20.64 1.98
C TYR A 108 5.55 19.95 2.62
N LEU A 109 5.05 18.90 1.97
CA LEU A 109 4.03 18.05 2.56
C LEU A 109 4.66 17.12 3.58
N SER A 110 4.11 17.10 4.78
CA SER A 110 4.47 16.11 5.79
C SER A 110 3.86 14.75 5.45
N LEU A 111 4.39 13.69 6.07
CA LEU A 111 3.81 12.35 5.93
C LEU A 111 2.34 12.31 6.37
N LYS A 112 2.00 13.08 7.41
CA LYS A 112 0.62 13.23 7.89
C LYS A 112 -0.30 13.79 6.81
N ASP A 113 0.15 14.83 6.10
CA ASP A 113 -0.63 15.46 5.04
C ASP A 113 -0.88 14.49 3.87
N LEU A 114 0.08 13.60 3.58
CA LEU A 114 -0.09 12.56 2.55
C LEU A 114 -1.11 11.50 2.98
N TYR A 115 -1.13 11.10 4.25
CA TYR A 115 -2.17 10.21 4.78
C TYR A 115 -3.55 10.86 4.70
N GLU A 116 -3.66 12.14 5.05
CA GLU A 116 -4.91 12.89 4.90
C GLU A 116 -5.35 12.95 3.42
N LYS A 117 -4.41 13.13 2.49
CA LYS A 117 -4.71 13.08 1.04
C LYS A 117 -5.22 11.73 0.57
N ILE A 118 -4.76 10.60 1.12
CA ILE A 118 -5.34 9.28 0.81
C ILE A 118 -6.74 9.16 1.38
N ALA A 119 -6.94 9.56 2.64
CA ALA A 119 -8.25 9.46 3.30
C ALA A 119 -9.32 10.32 2.59
N ILE A 120 -8.95 11.53 2.17
CA ILE A 120 -9.81 12.43 1.40
C ILE A 120 -9.96 11.96 -0.06
N GLY A 121 -8.90 11.33 -0.60
CA GLY A 121 -8.79 10.93 -2.00
C GLY A 121 -9.63 9.73 -2.43
N THR A 122 -10.33 9.09 -1.49
CA THR A 122 -11.19 7.92 -1.74
C THR A 122 -12.27 8.19 -2.80
N ASP A 123 -12.67 9.46 -2.95
CA ASP A 123 -13.79 9.86 -3.81
C ASP A 123 -13.33 10.40 -5.18
N GLY A 124 -12.03 10.74 -5.33
CA GLY A 124 -11.52 11.51 -6.48
C GLY A 124 -10.29 10.95 -7.18
N TYR A 125 -9.42 10.21 -6.47
CA TYR A 125 -8.12 9.75 -7.02
C TYR A 125 -8.06 8.25 -7.32
N GLY A 126 -9.16 7.53 -7.06
CA GLY A 126 -9.30 6.10 -7.34
C GLY A 126 -8.39 5.24 -6.46
N SER A 127 -8.13 5.69 -5.24
CA SER A 127 -7.24 5.03 -4.28
C SER A 127 -7.97 4.79 -2.97
N SER A 128 -7.85 3.58 -2.45
CA SER A 128 -8.30 3.23 -1.11
C SER A 128 -7.10 2.93 -0.22
N TRP A 129 -7.31 2.91 1.09
CA TRP A 129 -6.29 2.55 2.06
C TRP A 129 -5.76 1.12 1.80
N GLU A 130 -6.65 0.19 1.48
CA GLU A 130 -6.32 -1.20 1.16
C GLU A 130 -5.45 -1.28 -0.09
N SER A 131 -5.72 -0.44 -1.10
CA SER A 131 -4.90 -0.36 -2.32
C SER A 131 -3.46 0.05 -1.99
N PHE A 132 -3.30 0.99 -1.04
CA PHE A 132 -1.99 1.40 -0.57
C PHE A 132 -1.28 0.28 0.22
N GLU A 133 -1.97 -0.43 1.10
CA GLU A 133 -1.38 -1.54 1.86
C GLU A 133 -0.87 -2.66 0.94
N VAL A 134 -1.68 -3.05 -0.05
CA VAL A 134 -1.29 -4.04 -1.06
C VAL A 134 -0.08 -3.54 -1.87
N TYR A 135 -0.13 -2.29 -2.33
CA TYR A 135 0.99 -1.68 -3.06
C TYR A 135 2.28 -1.67 -2.23
N ARG A 136 2.20 -1.24 -0.96
CA ARG A 136 3.33 -1.18 -0.02
C ARG A 136 3.94 -2.56 0.21
N HIS A 137 3.10 -3.57 0.40
CA HIS A 137 3.55 -4.94 0.59
C HIS A 137 4.29 -5.46 -0.66
N LEU A 138 3.65 -5.38 -1.83
CA LEU A 138 4.23 -5.84 -3.09
C LEU A 138 5.52 -5.09 -3.45
N LYS A 139 5.57 -3.77 -3.25
CA LYS A 139 6.79 -2.98 -3.48
C LYS A 139 7.91 -3.37 -2.54
N SER A 140 7.61 -3.68 -1.28
CA SER A 140 8.62 -4.09 -0.30
C SER A 140 9.24 -5.45 -0.65
N LEU A 141 8.48 -6.32 -1.32
CA LEU A 141 8.96 -7.59 -1.88
C LEU A 141 9.78 -7.41 -3.19
N GLY A 142 9.79 -6.21 -3.76
CA GLY A 142 10.54 -5.91 -4.99
C GLY A 142 9.74 -6.06 -6.30
N TYR A 143 8.41 -6.23 -6.23
CA TYR A 143 7.58 -6.24 -7.43
C TYR A 143 7.50 -4.86 -8.09
N ILE A 144 7.28 -4.85 -9.40
CA ILE A 144 6.92 -3.65 -10.16
C ILE A 144 5.39 -3.59 -10.23
N VAL A 145 4.81 -2.65 -9.48
CA VAL A 145 3.36 -2.54 -9.29
C VAL A 145 2.84 -1.30 -9.99
N GLY A 146 1.82 -1.44 -10.83
CA GLY A 146 1.14 -0.32 -11.51
C GLY A 146 -0.36 -0.51 -11.52
N ARG A 147 -1.11 0.58 -11.72
CA ARG A 147 -2.57 0.56 -11.75
C ARG A 147 -3.10 -0.14 -13.00
N HIS A 148 -4.12 -0.97 -12.81
CA HIS A 148 -4.82 -1.59 -13.92
C HIS A 148 -5.46 -0.52 -14.83
N GLY A 149 -5.38 -0.72 -16.15
CA GLY A 149 -5.93 0.22 -17.14
C GLY A 149 -5.11 1.51 -17.33
N VAL A 150 -4.04 1.74 -16.57
CA VAL A 150 -3.15 2.89 -16.73
C VAL A 150 -1.87 2.46 -17.45
N PRO A 151 -1.61 2.91 -18.68
CA PRO A 151 -0.39 2.52 -19.40
C PRO A 151 0.86 3.11 -18.73
N TRP A 152 1.98 2.39 -18.68
CA TRP A 152 3.21 2.90 -18.08
C TRP A 152 3.78 4.12 -18.80
N THR A 153 3.68 4.14 -20.13
CA THR A 153 4.18 5.23 -20.96
C THR A 153 3.17 5.56 -22.05
N SER A 154 2.87 6.84 -22.24
CA SER A 154 2.10 7.29 -23.41
C SER A 154 3.01 8.07 -24.34
N LYS A 155 3.03 7.72 -25.62
CA LYS A 155 3.73 8.51 -26.65
C LYS A 155 2.86 9.70 -27.02
N SER A 156 3.41 10.92 -26.98
CA SER A 156 2.73 12.11 -27.51
C SER A 156 2.58 11.93 -29.02
N THR A 157 1.34 11.81 -29.51
CA THR A 157 1.08 11.98 -30.93
C THR A 157 1.13 13.48 -31.19
N LYS A 158 2.22 13.97 -31.81
CA LYS A 158 2.23 15.33 -32.34
C LYS A 158 1.16 15.42 -33.42
N ILE A 159 0.02 16.01 -33.09
CA ILE A 159 -1.00 16.35 -34.07
C ILE A 159 -0.41 17.51 -34.85
N ASN A 160 0.18 17.24 -36.01
CA ASN A 160 0.56 18.31 -36.92
C ASN A 160 -0.74 18.95 -37.41
N SER A 161 -1.11 20.09 -36.83
CA SER A 161 -2.13 20.95 -37.41
C SER A 161 -1.60 21.44 -38.76
N ILE A 162 -2.12 20.86 -39.84
CA ILE A 162 -1.94 21.39 -41.19
C ILE A 162 -2.73 22.71 -41.21
N ALA A 163 -2.00 23.80 -41.42
CA ALA A 163 -2.53 25.16 -41.57
C ALA A 163 -3.37 25.32 -42.83
#